data_AF-A0A7V9J2P0-F1
#
_entry.id   AF-A0A7V9J2P0-F1
#
_cell.length_a   1.000
_cell.length_b   1.000
_cell.length_c   1.000
_cell.angle_alpha   90.00
_cell.angle_beta   90.00
_cell.angle_gamma   90.00
#
_symmetry.space_group_name_H-M   'P 1'
#
loop_
_entity.id
_entity.type
_entity.pdbx_description
1 polymer ?
#
loop_
_entity_poly.entity_id
_entity_poly.type
_entity_poly.pdbx_seq_one_letter_code
_entity_poly.pdbx_strand_id
1 'polypeptide(L)' 'MNSAPSTLIERVIEASARNKFLVIIFVLFGIGAGIWAIKQTPLDAIPDLSDAQVIVYTDWEGRSPDLIEDQITY' A
#
# COMPACT_ATOMS: atom_id res chain seq x y z
N MET A 1 16.88 -33.44 33.47
CA MET A 1 15.69 -32.70 33.94
C MET A 1 14.96 -32.17 32.72
N ASN A 2 14.03 -33.00 32.23
CA ASN A 2 12.93 -32.78 31.28
C ASN A 2 13.08 -31.71 30.19
N SER A 3 13.52 -32.14 28.99
CA SER A 3 13.25 -31.47 27.73
C SER A 3 11.75 -31.56 27.42
N ALA A 4 10.99 -30.53 27.82
CA ALA A 4 9.64 -30.29 27.34
C ALA A 4 9.66 -30.13 25.79
N PRO A 5 8.56 -30.44 25.07
CA PRO A 5 8.50 -30.15 23.65
C PRO A 5 8.64 -28.65 23.45
N SER A 6 9.80 -28.20 22.95
CA SER A 6 10.03 -26.78 22.73
C SER A 6 9.05 -26.27 21.70
N THR A 7 8.15 -25.40 22.17
CA THR A 7 7.17 -24.77 21.29
C THR A 7 7.91 -23.94 20.24
N LEU A 8 7.26 -23.71 19.10
CA LEU A 8 7.86 -22.96 17.99
C LEU A 8 8.37 -21.57 18.47
N ILE A 9 7.63 -20.94 19.38
CA ILE A 9 7.99 -19.64 19.99
C ILE A 9 9.27 -19.75 20.81
N GLU A 10 9.40 -20.78 21.66
CA GLU A 10 10.57 -20.98 22.50
C GLU A 10 11.85 -21.18 21.67
N ARG A 11 11.75 -21.95 20.57
CA ARG A 11 12.85 -22.13 19.62
C ARG A 11 13.29 -20.83 18.96
N VAL A 12 12.32 -19.98 18.58
CA VAL A 12 12.62 -18.67 17.98
C VAL A 12 13.29 -17.74 19.00
N ILE A 13 12.82 -17.73 20.24
CA ILE A 13 13.43 -16.93 21.32
C ILE A 13 14.86 -17.39 21.59
N GLU A 14 15.10 -18.70 21.70
CA GLU A 14 16.44 -19.24 21.94
C GLU A 14 17.39 -18.94 20.76
N ALA A 15 16.91 -19.12 19.53
CA ALA A 15 17.67 -18.79 18.33
C ALA A 15 18.00 -17.29 18.24
N SER A 16 17.06 -16.43 18.65
CA SER A 16 17.24 -14.97 18.68
C SER A 16 18.24 -14.55 19.76
N ALA A 17 18.14 -15.13 20.97
CA ALA A 17 19.04 -14.85 22.08
C ALA A 17 20.49 -15.30 21.78
N ARG A 18 20.64 -16.47 21.13
CA ARG A 18 21.94 -17.00 20.70
C ARG A 18 22.61 -16.12 19.64
N ASN A 19 21.82 -15.54 18.73
CA ASN A 19 22.31 -14.74 17.62
C ASN A 19 22.00 -13.24 17.76
N LYS A 20 22.19 -12.69 18.97
CA LYS A 20 21.90 -11.28 19.29
C LYS A 20 22.48 -10.26 18.30
N PHE A 21 23.64 -10.54 17.71
CA PHE A 21 24.26 -9.67 16.71
C PHE A 21 23.44 -9.58 15.42
N LEU A 22 22.94 -10.73 14.91
CA LEU A 22 22.09 -10.75 13.72
C LEU A 22 20.76 -10.05 13.99
N VAL A 23 20.17 -10.25 15.17
CA VAL A 23 18.94 -9.56 15.58
C VAL A 23 19.13 -8.04 15.54
N ILE A 24 20.24 -7.53 16.08
CA ILE A 24 20.54 -6.08 16.06
C ILE A 24 20.70 -5.57 14.62
N ILE A 25 21.39 -6.33 13.74
CA ILE A 25 21.50 -5.97 12.32
C ILE A 25 20.11 -5.87 11.68
N PHE A 26 19.25 -6.87 11.86
CA PHE A 26 17.90 -6.84 11.30
C PHE A 26 17.08 -5.65 11.82
N VAL A 27 17.20 -5.32 13.10
CA VAL A 27 16.55 -4.15 13.69
C VAL A 27 17.06 -2.86 13.05
N LEU A 28 18.38 -2.69 12.89
CA LEU A 28 18.96 -1.51 12.25
C LEU A 28 18.52 -1.36 10.79
N PHE A 29 18.51 -2.46 10.03
CA PHE A 29 17.98 -2.46 8.67
C PHE A 29 16.49 -2.13 8.64
N GLY A 30 15.69 -2.67 9.56
CA GLY A 30 14.27 -2.36 9.68
C GLY A 30 14.02 -0.88 9.97
N ILE A 31 14.79 -0.28 10.88
CA ILE A 31 14.74 1.16 11.17
C ILE A 31 15.13 1.97 9.93
N GLY A 32 16.24 1.61 9.27
CA GLY A 32 16.72 2.30 8.07
C GLY A 32 15.70 2.25 6.92
N ALA A 33 15.13 1.07 6.66
CA ALA A 33 14.06 0.88 5.68
C ALA A 33 12.80 1.67 6.06
N GLY A 34 12.44 1.71 7.34
CA GLY A 34 11.31 2.51 7.84
C GLY A 34 11.51 4.01 7.62
N ILE A 35 12.68 4.55 7.94
CA ILE A 35 13.02 5.96 7.69
C ILE A 35 12.97 6.27 6.19
N TRP A 36 13.53 5.38 5.37
CA TRP A 36 13.51 5.53 3.92
C TRP A 36 12.07 5.52 3.38
N ALA A 37 11.23 4.59 3.83
CA ALA A 37 9.83 4.50 3.45
C ALA A 37 9.08 5.79 3.83
N ILE A 38 9.19 6.25 5.09
CA ILE A 38 8.52 7.48 5.55
C ILE A 38 8.93 8.69 4.69
N LYS A 39 10.20 8.78 4.28
CA LYS A 39 10.69 9.88 3.43
C LYS A 39 10.20 9.81 1.98
N GLN A 40 9.91 8.61 1.47
CA GLN A 40 9.53 8.40 0.08
C GLN A 40 8.03 8.22 -0.13
N THR A 41 7.27 7.91 0.93
CA THR A 41 5.81 7.79 0.85
C THR A 41 5.22 9.16 0.53
N PRO A 42 4.50 9.31 -0.59
CA PRO A 42 3.80 10.55 -0.90
C PRO A 42 2.72 10.79 0.14
N LEU A 43 2.73 11.99 0.72
CA LEU A 43 1.72 12.41 1.69
C LEU A 43 0.73 13.33 0.98
N ASP A 44 -0.53 12.92 0.93
CA ASP A 44 -1.63 13.78 0.51
C ASP A 44 -2.32 14.38 1.74
N ALA A 45 -2.82 15.60 1.61
CA ALA A 45 -3.49 16.32 2.68
C ALA A 45 -4.92 15.81 2.92
N ILE A 46 -5.54 15.17 1.92
CA ILE A 46 -6.92 14.70 1.94
C ILE A 46 -6.96 13.29 1.37
N PRO A 47 -7.72 12.34 1.96
CA PRO A 47 -7.96 11.07 1.30
C PRO A 47 -8.63 11.29 -0.06
N ASP A 48 -8.37 10.42 -1.04
CA ASP A 48 -9.13 10.46 -2.29
C ASP A 48 -10.59 10.13 -1.99
N LEU A 49 -11.44 11.13 -2.15
CA LEU A 49 -12.88 11.07 -1.90
C LEU A 49 -13.68 11.20 -3.21
N SER A 50 -12.99 11.15 -4.34
CA SER A 50 -13.61 11.28 -5.65
C SER A 50 -14.29 9.96 -6.03
N ASP A 51 -15.51 10.04 -6.54
CA ASP A 51 -16.12 8.87 -7.17
C ASP A 51 -15.33 8.47 -8.42
N ALA A 52 -15.21 7.18 -8.69
CA ALA A 52 -14.59 6.66 -9.90
C ALA A 52 -15.48 6.94 -11.13
N GLN A 53 -15.39 8.16 -11.67
CA GLN A 53 -16.19 8.60 -12.81
C GLN A 53 -15.46 8.36 -14.14
N VAL A 54 -16.17 7.78 -15.10
CA VAL A 54 -15.73 7.68 -16.50
C VAL A 54 -16.47 8.75 -17.31
N ILE A 55 -15.73 9.70 -17.87
CA ILE A 55 -16.29 10.76 -18.73
C ILE A 55 -16.12 10.33 -20.19
N VAL A 56 -17.23 10.28 -20.93
CA VAL A 56 -17.25 10.06 -22.38
C VAL A 56 -17.55 11.41 -23.06
N TYR A 57 -16.58 11.94 -23.79
CA TYR A 57 -16.73 13.19 -24.56
C TYR A 57 -16.69 12.87 -26.06
N THR A 58 -17.67 13.40 -26.80
CA THR A 58 -17.71 13.33 -28.26
C THR A 58 -17.96 14.72 -28.82
N ASP A 59 -17.11 15.17 -29.73
CA ASP A 59 -17.28 16.46 -30.40
C ASP A 59 -18.16 16.29 -31.65
N TRP A 60 -19.20 17.12 -31.79
CA TRP A 60 -20.07 17.15 -32.98
C TRP A 60 -20.43 18.59 -33.37
N GLU A 61 -19.57 19.20 -34.18
CA GLU A 61 -19.78 20.56 -34.67
C GLU A 61 -20.98 20.65 -35.66
N GLY A 62 -21.79 21.70 -35.51
CA GLY A 62 -22.79 22.09 -36.50
C GLY A 62 -24.15 21.40 -36.44
N ARG A 63 -24.48 20.69 -35.34
CA ARG A 63 -25.82 20.11 -35.11
C ARG A 63 -26.57 20.82 -33.97
N SER A 64 -27.89 20.81 -34.04
CA SER A 64 -28.74 21.36 -32.97
C SER A 64 -28.60 20.51 -31.69
N PRO A 65 -28.74 21.11 -30.50
CA PRO A 65 -28.64 20.41 -29.22
C PRO A 65 -29.52 19.16 -29.15
N ASP A 66 -30.75 19.25 -29.68
CA ASP A 66 -31.71 18.14 -29.71
C ASP A 66 -31.17 16.91 -30.45
N LEU A 67 -30.44 17.10 -31.55
CA LEU A 67 -29.87 16.00 -32.34
C LEU A 67 -28.67 15.34 -31.66
N ILE A 68 -27.96 16.07 -30.80
CA ILE A 68 -26.84 15.53 -30.02
C ILE A 68 -27.39 14.67 -28.87
N GLU A 69 -28.46 15.12 -28.21
CA GLU A 69 -29.14 14.36 -27.16
C GLU A 69 -29.75 13.06 -27.69
N ASP A 70 -30.42 13.11 -28.85
CA ASP A 70 -31.10 11.95 -29.46
C ASP A 70 -30.15 10.90 -30.07
N GLN A 71 -28.89 11.25 -30.41
CA GLN A 71 -27.99 10.34 -31.15
C GLN A 71 -26.65 10.02 -30.48
N ILE A 72 -26.21 10.79 -29.48
CA ILE A 72 -24.91 10.56 -28.82
C ILE A 72 -25.06 10.25 -27.33
N THR A 73 -26.06 10.81 -26.65
CA THR A 73 -26.14 10.76 -25.19
C THR A 73 -26.81 9.48 -24.64
N TYR A 74 -27.55 8.74 -25.46
CA TYR A 74 -28.26 7.51 -25.06
C TYR A 74 -27.42 6.24 -25.25
#